data_AF-A0A7W0IVR0-F1
#
_entry.id   AF-A0A7W0IVR0-F1
#
_cell.length_a   1.000
_cell.length_b   1.000
_cell.length_c   1.000
_cell.angle_alpha   90.00
_cell.angle_beta   90.00
_cell.angle_gamma   90.00
#
_symmetry.space_group_name_H-M   'P 1'
#
loop_
_entity.id
_entity.type
_entity.pdbx_description
1 polymer ?
#
loop_
_entity_poly.entity_id
_entity_poly.type
_entity_poly.pdbx_seq_one_letter_code
_entity_poly.pdbx_strand_id
1 'polypeptide(L)'
;MKDCKNIKKASVGKNGFFTIIFIISAFLVIANFYQASVSEAKTYSIPESFTDLAKMASPAVVNIRTVKTIKGGGRVYRHFFNSPFGKQDPFNDFFDKFLGNELQRDFKQRSLGSGFIIDKEGYIVTNNHVVEDADKIKVKLKNGK
;
A
#
# COMPACT_ATOMS: atom_id res chain seq x y z
N MET A 1 -9.41 -12.08 -84.45
CA MET A 1 -9.81 -12.75 -83.20
C MET A 1 -10.02 -11.64 -82.18
N LYS A 2 -11.24 -11.08 -82.11
CA LYS A 2 -12.26 -11.36 -81.05
C LYS A 2 -11.71 -11.03 -79.66
N ASP A 3 -12.22 -10.13 -78.83
CA ASP A 3 -13.40 -9.29 -78.80
C ASP A 3 -13.10 -8.15 -77.80
N CYS A 4 -13.23 -6.89 -78.20
CA CYS A 4 -13.15 -5.75 -77.29
C CYS A 4 -14.35 -4.84 -77.58
N LYS A 5 -15.54 -5.27 -77.14
CA LYS A 5 -16.76 -4.45 -77.23
C LYS A 5 -17.84 -5.01 -76.29
N ASN A 6 -17.93 -4.43 -75.09
CA ASN A 6 -19.21 -4.12 -74.44
C ASN A 6 -18.96 -3.42 -73.10
N ILE A 7 -18.75 -2.12 -73.13
CA ILE A 7 -19.07 -1.27 -71.98
C ILE A 7 -20.40 -0.61 -72.34
N LYS A 8 -21.50 -1.24 -71.93
CA LYS A 8 -22.82 -0.62 -72.01
C LYS A 8 -22.78 0.64 -71.14
N LYS A 9 -22.76 1.82 -71.77
CA LYS A 9 -23.01 3.09 -71.08
C LYS A 9 -24.43 3.01 -70.51
N ALA A 10 -24.53 2.78 -69.20
CA ALA A 10 -25.80 2.90 -68.49
C ALA A 10 -26.22 4.37 -68.52
N SER A 11 -27.17 4.71 -69.38
CA SER A 11 -27.85 6.01 -69.34
C SER A 11 -28.79 5.98 -68.13
N VAL A 12 -28.34 6.58 -67.04
CA VAL A 12 -29.16 6.74 -65.83
C VAL A 12 -30.19 7.82 -66.12
N GLY A 13 -31.42 7.43 -66.41
CA GLY A 13 -32.55 8.35 -66.54
C GLY A 13 -32.83 9.08 -65.23
N LYS A 14 -33.55 10.20 -65.30
CA LYS A 14 -33.86 11.09 -64.14
C LYS A 14 -34.35 10.33 -62.90
N ASN A 15 -35.10 9.24 -63.07
CA ASN A 15 -35.58 8.38 -61.98
C ASN A 15 -34.48 7.48 -61.37
N GLY A 16 -33.50 7.06 -62.17
CA GLY A 16 -32.32 6.33 -61.70
C GLY A 16 -31.34 7.22 -60.91
N PHE A 17 -31.35 8.53 -61.17
CA PHE A 17 -30.57 9.48 -60.38
C PHE A 17 -31.14 9.63 -58.96
N PHE A 18 -32.47 9.69 -58.82
CA PHE A 18 -33.14 9.75 -57.51
C PHE A 18 -32.97 8.46 -56.69
N THR A 19 -32.98 7.28 -57.33
CA THR A 19 -32.75 6.02 -56.60
C THR A 19 -31.32 5.88 -56.10
N ILE A 20 -30.33 6.33 -56.89
CA ILE A 20 -28.93 6.36 -56.46
C ILE A 20 -28.74 7.31 -55.27
N ILE A 21 -29.36 8.50 -55.29
CA ILE A 21 -29.34 9.44 -54.16
C ILE A 21 -29.97 8.80 -52.92
N PHE A 22 -31.08 8.09 -53.06
CA PHE A 22 -31.75 7.44 -51.95
C PHE A 22 -30.90 6.32 -51.33
N ILE A 23 -30.25 5.50 -52.15
CA ILE A 23 -29.32 4.44 -51.70
C ILE A 23 -28.11 5.05 -50.98
N ILE A 24 -27.54 6.14 -51.50
CA ILE A 24 -26.42 6.85 -50.86
C ILE A 24 -26.87 7.44 -49.52
N SER A 25 -28.06 8.04 -49.44
CA SER A 25 -28.59 8.57 -48.17
C SER A 25 -28.87 7.47 -47.15
N ALA A 26 -29.41 6.33 -47.57
CA ALA A 26 -29.63 5.19 -46.71
C ALA A 26 -28.31 4.62 -46.18
N PHE A 27 -27.29 4.53 -47.05
CA PHE A 27 -25.96 4.09 -46.65
C PHE A 27 -25.29 5.05 -45.65
N LEU A 28 -25.44 6.37 -45.84
CA LEU A 28 -24.98 7.38 -44.89
C LEU A 28 -25.69 7.28 -43.54
N VAL A 29 -27.01 7.06 -43.52
CA VAL A 29 -27.77 6.89 -42.27
C VAL A 29 -27.35 5.62 -41.53
N ILE A 30 -27.17 4.51 -42.25
CA ILE A 30 -26.74 3.23 -41.68
C ILE A 30 -25.32 3.35 -41.11
N ALA A 31 -24.39 3.99 -41.83
CA ALA A 31 -23.01 4.19 -41.37
C ALA A 31 -22.91 5.02 -40.08
N ASN A 32 -23.78 6.03 -39.91
CA ASN A 32 -23.85 6.82 -38.68
C ASN A 32 -24.45 6.04 -37.50
N PHE A 33 -25.31 5.05 -37.76
CA PHE A 33 -25.90 4.20 -36.73
C PHE A 33 -24.90 3.19 -36.13
N TYR A 34 -23.88 2.78 -36.91
CA TYR A 34 -22.85 1.84 -36.46
C TYR A 34 -21.80 2.44 -35.50
N GLN A 35 -21.71 3.77 -35.34
CA GLN A 35 -20.72 4.39 -34.44
C GLN A 35 -21.19 4.53 -32.98
N ALA A 36 -22.44 4.18 -32.67
CA ALA A 36 -23.02 4.44 -31.35
C ALA A 36 -22.60 3.47 -30.23
N SER A 37 -21.76 2.46 -30.50
CA SER A 37 -21.46 1.38 -29.55
C SER A 37 -19.97 1.16 -29.24
N VAL A 38 -19.09 2.13 -29.50
CA VAL A 38 -17.69 2.04 -29.05
C VAL A 38 -17.65 2.46 -27.58
N SER A 39 -17.71 1.48 -26.68
CA SER A 39 -17.49 1.69 -25.25
C SER A 39 -16.03 2.08 -25.03
N GLU A 40 -15.79 3.31 -24.60
CA GLU A 40 -14.45 3.84 -24.33
C GLU A 40 -13.83 3.07 -23.17
N ALA A 41 -12.79 2.28 -23.46
CA ALA A 41 -12.04 1.60 -22.41
C ALA A 41 -11.33 2.65 -21.56
N LYS A 42 -11.67 2.72 -20.26
CA LYS A 42 -11.05 3.65 -19.31
C LYS A 42 -9.60 3.24 -19.05
N THR A 43 -8.70 3.74 -19.88
CA THR A 43 -7.25 3.57 -19.69
C THR A 43 -6.84 4.36 -18.45
N TYR A 44 -6.49 3.66 -17.36
CA TYR A 44 -5.89 4.30 -16.18
C TYR A 44 -4.44 4.62 -16.50
N SER A 45 -4.16 5.88 -16.83
CA SER A 45 -2.79 6.39 -16.88
C SER A 45 -2.24 6.50 -15.46
N ILE A 46 -1.00 6.05 -15.26
CA ILE A 46 -0.30 6.25 -13.99
C ILE A 46 -0.08 7.77 -13.84
N PRO A 47 -0.49 8.39 -12.72
CA PRO A 47 -0.27 9.80 -12.50
C PRO A 47 1.24 10.10 -12.47
N GLU A 48 1.64 11.27 -12.96
CA GLU A 48 3.05 11.70 -12.92
C GLU A 48 3.60 11.79 -11.48
N SER A 49 2.74 11.95 -10.47
CA SER A 49 3.12 12.05 -9.08
C SER A 49 2.09 11.46 -8.12
N PHE A 50 2.55 10.74 -7.11
CA PHE A 50 1.74 10.23 -6.00
C PHE A 50 1.62 11.22 -4.84
N THR A 51 2.17 12.44 -4.98
CA THR A 51 2.27 13.40 -3.88
C THR A 51 0.90 13.76 -3.31
N ASP A 52 -0.11 13.96 -4.16
CA ASP A 52 -1.44 14.36 -3.69
C ASP A 52 -2.18 13.20 -3.03
N LEU A 53 -2.01 11.98 -3.53
CA LEU A 53 -2.48 10.76 -2.87
C LEU A 53 -1.80 10.59 -1.51
N ALA A 54 -0.49 10.79 -1.43
CA ALA A 54 0.26 10.72 -0.18
C ALA A 54 -0.21 11.79 0.82
N LYS A 55 -0.47 13.04 0.36
CA LYS A 55 -1.03 14.10 1.21
C LYS A 55 -2.40 13.74 1.76
N MET A 56 -3.25 13.13 0.94
CA MET A 56 -4.60 12.72 1.31
C MET A 56 -4.60 11.53 2.27
N ALA A 57 -3.73 10.54 2.06
CA ALA A 57 -3.65 9.33 2.89
C ALA A 57 -2.84 9.52 4.18
N SER A 58 -1.88 10.44 4.19
CA SER A 58 -0.98 10.70 5.32
C SER A 58 -1.67 10.87 6.69
N PRO A 59 -2.82 11.57 6.83
CA PRO A 59 -3.47 11.76 8.13
C PRO A 59 -3.98 10.46 8.75
N ALA A 60 -4.20 9.41 7.95
CA ALA A 60 -4.60 8.10 8.44
C ALA A 60 -3.44 7.30 9.05
N VAL A 61 -2.18 7.70 8.79
CA VAL A 61 -0.99 6.99 9.28
C VAL A 61 -0.59 7.50 10.66
N VAL A 62 -0.28 6.58 11.57
CA VAL A 62 0.16 6.88 12.93
C VAL A 62 1.51 6.24 13.25
N ASN A 63 2.26 6.87 14.15
CA ASN A 63 3.46 6.31 14.75
C ASN A 63 3.11 5.64 16.08
N ILE A 64 3.49 4.40 16.27
CA ILE A 64 3.19 3.60 17.46
C ILE A 64 4.50 3.35 18.21
N ARG A 65 4.51 3.70 19.49
CA ARG A 65 5.65 3.47 20.40
C ARG A 65 5.19 2.60 21.54
N THR A 66 5.85 1.47 21.72
CA THR A 66 5.52 0.53 22.78
C THR A 66 6.66 0.37 23.76
N VAL A 67 6.33 0.12 25.02
CA VAL A 67 7.28 -0.14 26.09
C VAL A 67 6.85 -1.42 26.79
N LYS A 68 7.77 -2.38 26.84
CA LYS A 68 7.66 -3.65 27.56
C LYS A 68 8.65 -3.64 28.72
N THR A 69 8.16 -3.90 29.92
CA THR A 69 8.92 -3.93 31.17
C THR A 69 9.25 -5.38 31.44
N ILE A 70 10.50 -5.74 31.20
CA ILE A 70 11.02 -7.07 31.48
C ILE A 70 11.45 -7.08 32.93
N LYS A 71 10.67 -7.77 33.77
CA LYS A 71 10.97 -7.97 35.18
C LYS A 71 12.07 -9.02 35.33
N GLY A 72 13.09 -8.67 36.11
CA GLY A 72 14.18 -9.57 36.48
C GLY A 72 15.48 -9.32 35.71
N GLY A 73 16.56 -9.16 36.48
CA GLY A 73 17.94 -9.13 35.99
C GLY A 73 18.18 -10.29 35.04
N GLY A 74 18.62 -9.96 33.83
CA GLY A 74 18.66 -10.88 32.70
C GLY A 74 19.29 -12.23 33.08
N ARG A 75 18.70 -13.32 32.57
CA ARG A 75 19.31 -14.66 32.55
C ARG A 75 20.74 -14.63 31.99
N VAL A 76 21.09 -13.58 31.25
CA VAL A 76 22.42 -13.27 30.74
C VAL A 76 23.47 -13.11 31.86
N TYR A 77 23.17 -12.48 33.01
CA TYR A 77 24.15 -12.35 34.10
C TYR A 77 24.44 -13.71 34.76
N ARG A 78 23.40 -14.55 34.93
CA ARG A 78 23.55 -15.90 35.52
C ARG A 78 24.40 -16.84 34.64
N HIS A 79 24.55 -16.56 33.35
CA HIS A 79 25.44 -17.30 32.45
C HIS A 79 26.81 -16.64 32.24
N PHE A 80 26.92 -15.31 32.29
CA PHE A 80 28.21 -14.64 32.12
C PHE A 80 29.09 -14.65 33.38
N PHE A 81 28.48 -14.66 34.58
CA PHE A 81 29.22 -14.66 35.86
C PHE A 81 29.34 -16.03 36.52
N ASN A 82 28.65 -17.05 36.00
CA ASN A 82 29.03 -18.45 36.26
C ASN A 82 30.16 -18.85 35.30
N SER A 83 31.33 -18.27 35.51
CA SER A 83 32.57 -18.78 34.90
C SER A 83 32.71 -20.28 35.22
N PRO A 84 33.20 -21.12 34.29
CA PRO A 84 33.52 -22.53 34.57
C PRO A 84 34.58 -22.67 35.68
N PHE A 85 35.27 -21.59 36.02
CA PHE A 85 36.07 -21.43 37.24
C PHE A 85 35.16 -20.83 38.31
N GLY A 86 34.76 -21.64 39.31
CA GLY A 86 33.71 -21.30 40.26
C GLY A 86 33.92 -20.03 41.12
N LYS A 87 33.11 -19.91 42.18
CA LYS A 87 32.90 -18.77 43.10
C LYS A 87 34.14 -18.16 43.82
N GLN A 88 35.36 -18.38 43.35
CA GLN A 88 36.61 -18.01 44.02
C GLN A 88 37.42 -16.96 43.27
N ASP A 89 36.85 -16.31 42.25
CA ASP A 89 37.51 -15.17 41.60
C ASP A 89 37.31 -13.90 42.46
N PRO A 90 38.38 -13.27 43.00
CA PRO A 90 38.26 -12.01 43.74
C PRO A 90 37.65 -10.87 42.91
N PHE A 91 37.63 -10.97 41.58
CA PHE A 91 36.86 -10.06 40.73
C PHE A 91 35.34 -10.24 40.88
N ASN A 92 34.83 -11.46 41.09
CA ASN A 92 33.39 -11.69 41.25
C ASN A 92 32.86 -11.06 42.56
N ASP A 93 33.59 -11.18 43.67
CA ASP A 93 33.20 -10.55 44.95
C ASP A 93 33.22 -9.02 44.87
N PHE A 94 34.17 -8.45 44.12
CA PHE A 94 34.23 -7.01 43.87
C PHE A 94 33.01 -6.55 43.04
N PHE A 95 32.70 -7.25 41.95
CA PHE A 95 31.54 -6.95 41.10
C PHE A 95 30.20 -7.17 41.82
N ASP A 96 30.04 -8.23 42.60
CA ASP A 96 28.80 -8.49 43.36
C ASP A 96 28.58 -7.47 44.49
N LYS A 97 29.64 -6.98 45.15
CA LYS A 97 29.50 -5.88 46.14
C LYS A 97 29.17 -4.53 45.50
N PHE A 98 29.67 -4.25 44.29
CA PHE A 98 29.47 -2.98 43.60
C PHE A 98 28.18 -2.92 42.76
N LEU A 99 27.76 -4.05 42.16
CA LEU A 99 26.62 -4.15 41.23
C LEU A 99 25.48 -5.03 41.74
N GLY A 100 25.69 -5.86 42.77
CA GLY A 100 24.73 -6.87 43.23
C GLY A 100 23.41 -6.30 43.78
N ASN A 101 23.40 -5.03 44.21
CA ASN A 101 22.19 -4.34 44.65
C ASN A 101 21.45 -3.60 43.51
N GLU A 102 22.02 -3.53 42.31
CA GLU A 102 21.48 -2.73 41.20
C GLU A 102 20.95 -3.58 40.02
N LEU A 103 21.21 -4.89 40.06
CA LEU A 103 20.91 -5.86 39.00
C LEU A 103 19.48 -6.42 38.99
N GLN A 104 18.66 -6.16 40.02
CA GLN A 104 17.22 -6.48 40.02
C GLN A 104 16.35 -5.31 39.52
N ARG A 105 16.88 -4.47 38.63
CA ARG A 105 16.07 -3.43 38.01
C ARG A 105 15.28 -3.99 36.84
N ASP A 106 14.01 -3.64 36.78
CA ASP A 106 13.16 -3.86 35.63
C ASP A 106 13.76 -3.15 34.40
N PHE A 107 14.00 -3.89 33.32
CA PHE A 107 14.51 -3.33 32.07
C PHE A 107 13.33 -2.94 31.16
N LYS A 108 13.38 -1.73 30.60
CA LYS A 108 12.37 -1.26 29.64
C LYS A 108 12.85 -1.52 28.22
N GLN A 109 12.29 -2.53 27.58
CA GLN A 109 12.41 -2.73 26.14
C GLN A 109 11.44 -1.79 25.42
N ARG A 110 11.90 -1.12 24.37
CA ARG A 110 11.09 -0.20 23.55
C ARG A 110 10.95 -0.76 22.14
N SER A 111 9.78 -0.61 21.55
CA SER A 111 9.53 -0.93 20.14
C SER A 111 8.84 0.24 19.45
N LEU A 112 9.04 0.33 18.13
CA LEU A 112 8.52 1.36 17.25
C LEU A 112 7.85 0.70 16.05
N GLY A 113 6.70 1.23 15.66
CA GLY A 113 5.95 0.77 14.50
C GLY A 113 5.10 1.87 13.89
N SER A 114 4.37 1.49 12.85
CA SER A 114 3.36 2.33 12.21
C SER A 114 2.03 1.60 12.23
N GLY A 115 0.95 2.36 12.12
CA GLY A 115 -0.39 1.83 11.96
C GLY A 115 -1.27 2.76 11.14
N PHE A 116 -2.49 2.31 10.88
CA PHE A 116 -3.49 3.04 10.09
C PHE A 116 -4.79 3.17 10.87
N ILE A 117 -5.35 4.38 10.87
CA ILE A 117 -6.71 4.66 11.35
C ILE A 117 -7.68 4.15 10.29
N ILE A 118 -8.50 3.16 10.64
CA ILE A 118 -9.45 2.53 9.71
C ILE A 118 -10.87 3.08 9.85
N ASP A 119 -11.18 3.73 10.96
CA ASP A 119 -12.51 4.24 11.25
C ASP A 119 -12.49 5.56 12.02
N LYS A 120 -13.60 6.31 11.94
CA LYS A 120 -13.82 7.60 12.60
C LYS A 120 -13.83 7.49 14.12
N GLU A 121 -14.15 6.32 14.67
CA GLU A 121 -14.06 6.07 16.12
C GLU A 121 -12.61 5.98 16.61
N GLY A 122 -11.64 5.90 15.69
CA GLY A 122 -10.20 5.88 16.03
C GLY A 122 -9.59 4.49 16.14
N TYR A 123 -10.23 3.47 15.56
CA TYR A 123 -9.63 2.13 15.47
C TYR A 123 -8.35 2.16 14.62
N ILE A 124 -7.27 1.60 15.18
CA ILE A 124 -5.96 1.55 14.54
C ILE A 124 -5.56 0.10 14.27
N VAL A 125 -5.16 -0.18 13.05
CA VAL A 125 -4.56 -1.47 12.64
C VAL A 125 -3.04 -1.33 12.61
N THR A 126 -2.35 -2.28 13.23
CA THR A 126 -0.89 -2.39 13.26
C THR A 126 -0.48 -3.86 13.24
N ASN A 127 0.79 -4.13 12.98
CA ASN A 127 1.34 -5.47 13.12
C ASN A 127 1.30 -5.96 14.58
N ASN A 128 1.04 -7.26 14.77
CA ASN A 128 0.97 -7.88 16.09
C ASN A 128 2.26 -7.68 16.90
N HIS A 129 3.42 -7.93 16.31
CA HIS A 129 4.72 -7.81 17.00
C HIS A 129 5.04 -6.40 17.53
N VAL A 130 4.35 -5.37 17.05
CA VAL A 130 4.52 -4.00 17.53
C VAL A 130 3.90 -3.84 18.91
N VAL A 131 2.77 -4.52 19.14
CA VAL A 131 1.91 -4.38 20.33
C VAL A 131 1.95 -5.58 21.26
N GLU A 132 2.51 -6.70 20.81
CA GLU A 132 2.65 -7.93 21.59
C GLU A 132 3.39 -7.67 22.92
N ASP A 133 2.77 -8.08 24.02
CA ASP A 133 3.25 -7.91 25.40
C ASP A 133 3.65 -6.46 25.78
N ALA A 134 3.10 -5.45 25.11
CA ALA A 134 3.37 -4.06 25.44
C ALA A 134 2.62 -3.64 26.71
N ASP A 135 3.34 -3.20 27.75
CA ASP A 135 2.70 -2.63 28.95
C ASP A 135 2.15 -1.23 28.69
N LYS A 136 2.83 -0.48 27.83
CA LYS A 136 2.45 0.89 27.46
C LYS A 136 2.53 1.06 25.96
N ILE A 137 1.46 1.60 25.40
CA ILE A 137 1.37 1.98 23.99
C ILE A 137 1.14 3.48 23.92
N LYS A 138 1.94 4.18 23.13
CA LYS A 138 1.76 5.59 22.79
C LYS A 138 1.61 5.72 21.29
N VAL A 139 0.50 6.31 20.87
CA VAL A 139 0.24 6.64 19.47
C VAL A 139 0.55 8.11 19.27
N LYS A 140 1.21 8.45 18.16
CA LYS A 140 1.46 9.82 17.72
C LYS A 140 0.91 9.99 16.30
N LEU A 141 -0.01 10.92 16.14
CA LEU A 141 -0.60 11.28 14.86
C LEU A 141 0.32 12.24 14.10
N LYS A 142 0.10 12.36 12.79
CA LYS A 142 0.86 13.30 11.95
C LYS A 142 0.76 14.76 12.42
N ASN A 143 -0.38 15.15 13.00
CA ASN A 143 -0.60 16.49 13.54
C ASN A 143 0.10 16.74 14.90
N GLY A 144 0.89 15.78 15.39
CA GLY A 144 1.68 15.93 16.62
C GLY A 144 0.92 15.68 17.92
N LYS A 145 -0.39 15.37 17.83
CA LYS A 145 -1.19 14.86 18.95
C LYS A 145 -0.88 13.39 19.20
#